data_AF-A0A7W9HEC2-F1
#
_entry.id   AF-A0A7W9HEC2-F1
#
_cell.length_a   1.000
_cell.length_b   1.000
_cell.length_c   1.000
_cell.angle_alpha   90.00
_cell.angle_beta   90.00
_cell.angle_gamma   90.00
#
_symmetry.space_group_name_H-M   'P 1'
#
loop_
_entity.id
_entity.type
_entity.pdbx_description
1 polymer ?
#
loop_
_entity_poly.entity_id
_entity_poly.type
_entity_poly.pdbx_seq_one_letter_code
_entity_poly.pdbx_strand_id
1 'polypeptide(L)' 'MRTLAGAKSALSRLAPPPDASPDQRRAFHEYAGGVYRRVAETDQDHHYEAMAYAYVEREIYAPRASSAAAVQVPDPTDL' A
#
# COMPACT_ATOMS: atom_id res chain seq x y z
N MET A 1 14.12 -2.11 -10.95
CA MET A 1 13.46 -0.88 -11.41
C MET A 1 14.01 0.28 -10.61
N ARG A 2 14.51 1.34 -11.25
CA ARG A 2 15.31 2.39 -10.58
C ARG A 2 14.70 3.79 -10.62
N THR A 3 13.66 4.02 -11.43
CA THR A 3 13.05 5.36 -11.57
C THR A 3 11.56 5.30 -11.30
N LEU A 4 11.01 6.42 -10.79
CA LEU A 4 9.57 6.55 -10.53
C LEU A 4 8.73 6.44 -11.80
N ALA A 5 9.15 7.07 -12.90
CA ALA A 5 8.47 6.98 -14.19
C ALA A 5 8.41 5.54 -14.70
N GLY A 6 9.49 4.79 -14.52
CA GLY A 6 9.51 3.36 -14.81
C GLY A 6 8.43 2.64 -14.01
N ALA A 7 8.40 2.84 -12.69
CA ALA A 7 7.46 2.18 -11.78
C ALA A 7 6.00 2.42 -12.15
N LYS A 8 5.62 3.66 -12.41
CA LYS A 8 4.29 4.01 -12.92
C LYS A 8 3.95 3.21 -14.19
N SER A 9 4.88 3.14 -15.14
CA SER A 9 4.67 2.42 -16.41
C SER A 9 4.59 0.89 -16.26
N ALA A 10 5.33 0.28 -15.34
CA ALA A 10 5.21 -1.17 -15.14
C ALA A 10 3.96 -1.52 -14.34
N LEU A 11 3.64 -0.75 -13.30
CA LEU A 11 2.47 -1.00 -12.47
C LEU A 11 1.16 -0.79 -13.24
N SER A 12 1.09 0.17 -14.16
CA SER A 12 -0.10 0.34 -15.02
C SER A 12 -0.37 -0.87 -15.92
N ARG A 13 0.68 -1.60 -16.33
CA ARG A 13 0.56 -2.84 -17.11
C ARG A 13 0.20 -4.06 -16.27
N LEU A 14 0.44 -4.00 -14.96
CA LEU A 14 0.13 -5.06 -14.00
C LEU A 14 -1.18 -4.81 -13.25
N ALA A 15 -1.84 -3.68 -13.49
CA ALA A 15 -3.09 -3.33 -12.84
C ALA A 15 -4.13 -4.44 -13.08
N PRO A 16 -4.80 -4.93 -12.02
CA PRO A 16 -5.89 -5.89 -12.16
C PRO A 16 -7.01 -5.34 -13.05
N PRO A 17 -7.78 -6.21 -13.72
CA PRO A 17 -8.93 -5.77 -14.48
C PRO A 17 -9.99 -5.11 -13.57
N PRO A 18 -10.92 -4.30 -14.14
CA PRO A 18 -11.91 -3.58 -13.33
C PRO A 18 -12.79 -4.47 -12.45
N ASP A 19 -13.05 -5.69 -12.89
CA ASP A 19 -13.86 -6.71 -12.23
C ASP A 19 -13.06 -7.65 -11.29
N ALA A 20 -11.76 -7.38 -11.08
CA ALA A 20 -10.93 -8.14 -10.16
C ALA A 20 -11.55 -8.26 -8.77
N SER A 21 -11.25 -9.35 -8.06
CA SER A 21 -11.74 -9.50 -6.69
C SER A 21 -11.13 -8.44 -5.75
N PRO A 22 -11.78 -8.13 -4.61
CA PRO A 22 -11.18 -7.27 -3.59
C PRO A 22 -9.79 -7.72 -3.16
N ASP A 23 -9.58 -9.04 -3.00
CA ASP A 23 -8.29 -9.61 -2.61
C ASP A 23 -7.21 -9.42 -3.67
N GLN A 24 -7.55 -9.57 -4.95
CA GLN A 24 -6.63 -9.32 -6.06
C GLN A 24 -6.23 -7.84 -6.13
N ARG A 25 -7.18 -6.92 -5.96
CA ARG A 25 -6.88 -5.48 -5.88
C ARG A 25 -5.98 -5.18 -4.69
N ARG A 26 -6.31 -5.70 -3.50
CA ARG A 26 -5.50 -5.52 -2.30
C ARG A 26 -4.07 -6.02 -2.50
N ALA A 27 -3.90 -7.25 -3.01
CA ALA A 27 -2.58 -7.82 -3.27
C ALA A 27 -1.76 -6.99 -4.27
N PHE A 28 -2.41 -6.45 -5.31
CA PHE A 28 -1.76 -5.53 -6.24
C PHE A 28 -1.28 -4.24 -5.55
N HIS A 29 -2.13 -3.60 -4.75
CA HIS A 29 -1.77 -2.36 -4.05
C HIS A 29 -0.66 -2.59 -3.00
N GLU A 30 -0.66 -3.73 -2.29
CA GLU A 30 0.45 -4.10 -1.40
C GLU A 30 1.78 -4.24 -2.17
N TYR A 31 1.73 -4.90 -3.32
CA TYR A 31 2.89 -5.05 -4.20
C TYR A 31 3.36 -3.69 -4.74
N ALA A 32 2.46 -2.86 -5.24
CA ALA A 32 2.73 -1.53 -5.78
C ALA A 32 3.40 -0.64 -4.73
N GLY A 33 2.90 -0.62 -3.50
CA GLY A 33 3.51 0.12 -2.39
C GLY A 33 4.93 -0.35 -2.08
N GLY A 34 5.19 -1.66 -2.17
CA GLY A 34 6.54 -2.22 -2.05
C GLY A 34 7.50 -1.75 -3.15
N VAL A 35 7.02 -1.66 -4.38
CA VAL A 35 7.79 -1.15 -5.53
C VAL A 35 8.14 0.32 -5.32
N TYR A 36 7.16 1.17 -4.99
CA TYR A 36 7.40 2.60 -4.77
C TYR A 36 8.35 2.87 -3.61
N ARG A 37 8.26 2.11 -2.51
CA ARG A 37 9.22 2.22 -1.40
C ARG A 37 10.66 1.95 -1.86
N ARG A 38 10.87 0.90 -2.67
CA ARG A 38 12.20 0.60 -3.22
C ARG A 38 12.67 1.69 -4.18
N VAL A 39 11.77 2.28 -4.97
CA VAL A 39 12.11 3.42 -5.81
C VAL A 39 12.54 4.61 -4.98
N ALA A 40 11.86 4.92 -3.87
CA ALA A 40 12.22 6.02 -3.00
C ALA A 40 13.64 5.90 -2.43
N GLU A 41 14.14 4.68 -2.25
CA GLU A 41 15.52 4.42 -1.80
C GLU A 41 16.54 4.68 -2.93
N THR A 42 16.17 4.44 -4.20
CA THR A 42 17.10 4.48 -5.34
C THR A 42 17.02 5.73 -6.22
N ASP A 43 15.87 6.38 -6.29
CA ASP A 43 15.58 7.57 -7.09
C ASP A 43 15.46 8.79 -6.16
N GLN A 44 16.60 9.34 -5.78
CA GLN A 44 16.68 10.40 -4.77
C GLN A 44 15.94 11.68 -5.19
N ASP A 45 15.94 11.99 -6.49
CA ASP A 45 15.22 13.17 -7.04
C ASP A 45 13.70 13.02 -6.89
N HIS A 46 13.19 11.80 -6.82
CA HIS A 46 11.76 11.49 -6.66
C HIS A 46 11.43 10.82 -5.33
N HIS A 47 12.33 10.91 -4.34
CA HIS A 47 12.19 10.22 -3.06
C HIS A 47 10.82 10.48 -2.41
N TYR A 48 10.46 11.76 -2.25
CA TYR A 48 9.22 12.15 -1.56
C TYR A 48 7.97 11.76 -2.35
N GLU A 49 7.99 11.86 -3.68
CA GLU A 49 6.88 11.45 -4.52
C GLU A 49 6.70 9.92 -4.45
N ALA A 50 7.79 9.16 -4.51
CA ALA A 50 7.76 7.71 -4.37
C ALA A 50 7.30 7.27 -2.96
N MET A 51 7.72 7.97 -1.90
CA MET A 51 7.21 7.72 -0.54
C MET A 51 5.71 8.00 -0.43
N ALA A 52 5.21 9.09 -1.04
CA ALA A 52 3.79 9.40 -1.04
C ALA A 52 2.97 8.31 -1.74
N TYR A 53 3.43 7.83 -2.90
CA TYR A 53 2.78 6.69 -3.56
C TYR A 53 2.83 5.42 -2.70
N ALA A 54 3.98 5.10 -2.10
CA ALA A 54 4.10 3.94 -1.23
C ALA A 54 3.12 3.98 -0.05
N TYR A 55 2.91 5.16 0.53
CA TYR A 55 1.92 5.38 1.58
C TYR A 55 0.49 5.18 1.08
N VAL A 56 0.10 5.83 -0.02
CA VAL A 56 -1.26 5.73 -0.56
C VAL A 56 -1.60 4.29 -0.93
N GLU A 57 -0.70 3.58 -1.61
CA GLU A 57 -0.91 2.20 -2.02
C GLU A 57 -1.13 1.27 -0.80
N ARG A 58 -0.41 1.46 0.30
CA ARG A 58 -0.50 0.57 1.47
C ARG A 58 -1.58 0.97 2.46
N GLU A 59 -1.73 2.26 2.75
CA GLU A 59 -2.58 2.71 3.85
C GLU A 59 -3.99 3.07 3.39
N ILE A 60 -4.15 3.45 2.12
CA ILE A 60 -5.45 3.83 1.56
C ILE A 60 -6.05 2.70 0.72
N TYR A 61 -5.27 2.11 -0.18
CA TYR A 61 -5.80 1.10 -1.11
C TYR A 61 -5.65 -0.35 -0.64
N ALA A 62 -4.66 -0.64 0.20
CA ALA A 62 -4.49 -1.94 0.84
C ALA A 62 -4.48 -1.85 2.37
N PRO A 63 -5.46 -1.16 2.99
CA PRO A 63 -5.49 -1.01 4.43
C PRO A 63 -5.41 -2.41 5.06
N ARG A 64 -4.54 -2.54 6.06
CA ARG A 64 -4.52 -3.75 6.87
C ARG A 64 -5.93 -3.88 7.46
N ALA A 65 -6.49 -5.10 7.43
CA ALA A 65 -7.70 -5.36 8.19
C ALA A 65 -7.50 -4.79 9.60
N SER A 66 -8.41 -3.93 10.04
CA SER A 66 -8.29 -3.33 11.36
C SER A 66 -8.17 -4.47 12.36
N SER A 67 -7.21 -4.36 13.28
CA SER A 67 -7.18 -5.23 14.47
C SER A 67 -8.29 -4.79 15.42
N ALA A 68 -9.54 -4.80 14.96
CA ALA A 68 -10.73 -4.63 15.79
C ALA A 68 -11.08 -5.93 16.55
N ALA A 69 -10.16 -6.89 16.60
CA ALA A 69 -10.18 -8.05 17.46
C ALA A 69 -8.93 -8.01 18.36
N ALA A 70 -8.92 -7.12 19.37
CA ALA A 70 -8.22 -7.27 20.65
C ALA A 70 -8.00 -5.91 21.35
N VAL A 71 -9.07 -5.22 21.73
CA VAL A 71 -9.09 -4.48 22.99
C VAL A 71 -10.46 -4.68 23.61
N GLN A 72 -10.59 -5.72 24.43
CA GLN A 72 -11.67 -5.78 25.40
C GLN A 72 -11.25 -4.82 26.52
N VAL A 73 -11.82 -3.62 26.52
CA VAL A 73 -11.72 -2.72 27.67
C VAL A 73 -12.63 -3.33 28.74
N PRO A 74 -12.13 -3.77 29.91
CA PRO A 74 -13.02 -4.21 30.97
C PRO A 74 -13.86 -3.03 31.45
N ASP A 75 -15.12 -3.32 31.76
CA ASP A 75 -16.07 -2.36 32.32
C ASP A 75 -15.52 -1.86 33.67
N PRO A 76 -15.47 -0.53 33.91
CA PRO A 76 -14.95 0.02 35.17
C PRO A 76 -15.81 -0.31 36.40
N THR A 77 -16.88 -1.10 36.25
CA THR A 77 -17.78 -1.50 37.34
C THR A 77 -17.47 -2.88 37.94
N ASP A 78 -16.43 -3.58 37.47
CA ASP A 78 -16.00 -4.88 38.02
C ASP A 78 -14.98 -4.78 39.18
N LEU A 79 -15.02 -3.71 39.99
CA LEU A 79 -14.30 -3.58 41.26
C LEU A 79 -15.23 -3.18 42.42
#